data_AF-A0A0G0M1F2-F1
#
_entry.id   AF-A0A0G0M1F2-F1
#
_cell.length_a   1.000
_cell.length_b   1.000
_cell.length_c   1.000
_cell.angle_alpha   90.00
_cell.angle_beta   90.00
_cell.angle_gamma   90.00
#
_symmetry.space_group_name_H-M   'P 1'
#
loop_
_entity.id
_entity.type
_entity.pdbx_description
1 polymer ?
#
loop_
_entity_poly.entity_id
_entity_poly.type
_entity_poly.pdbx_seq_one_letter_code
_entity_poly.pdbx_strand_id
1 'polypeptide(L)'
;MTNKNKSRFLPAILLLAVVALLVIILIPRLINQSKVAPTLSTDAKATRIAQLVEAMNTNKNAESQAHKDAYKEYCQLTARPEDQRAKAVANIKEFLGDKSVAVDFICSTFEGTDYNNPKNEHYNAKLGGFTIDPKTNYIVSVRAEAWEGSRWGTNSDGSRWFDPQAEYDYTPRYTQAQAQKVAEKFIEDHKNILGVDLTSLKLDPEMTNIKDGGGSKINYFFGWRNSTGGSLSLTITNGGQVIVYSNELNGQAPK
;
A
#
# COMPACT_ATOMS: atom_id res chain seq x y z
N MET A 1 -10.87 35.36 -68.43
CA MET A 1 -11.36 35.17 -67.04
C MET A 1 -10.62 33.99 -66.39
N THR A 2 -9.60 34.33 -65.61
CA THR A 2 -9.07 33.68 -64.39
C THR A 2 -9.20 32.16 -64.21
N ASN A 3 -8.08 31.44 -64.36
CA ASN A 3 -7.82 30.20 -63.62
C ASN A 3 -6.76 30.46 -62.54
N LYS A 4 -7.21 30.43 -61.27
CA LYS A 4 -6.42 30.68 -60.07
C LYS A 4 -5.70 29.41 -59.59
N ASN A 5 -4.44 29.60 -59.18
CA ASN A 5 -3.71 28.92 -58.08
C ASN A 5 -4.04 27.44 -57.80
N LYS A 6 -3.26 26.52 -58.39
CA LYS A 6 -3.18 25.11 -57.93
C LYS A 6 -1.76 24.59 -57.67
N SER A 7 -0.75 25.46 -57.64
CA SER A 7 0.66 25.04 -57.50
C SER A 7 1.19 25.00 -56.05
N ARG A 8 0.48 25.57 -55.07
CA ARG A 8 0.97 25.67 -53.68
C ARG A 8 0.59 24.51 -52.74
N PHE A 9 -0.23 23.56 -53.19
CA PHE A 9 -0.73 22.48 -52.32
C PHE A 9 0.09 21.18 -52.35
N LEU A 10 0.83 20.91 -53.43
CA LEU A 10 1.64 19.68 -53.52
C LEU A 10 2.75 19.56 -52.45
N PRO A 11 3.55 20.61 -52.15
CA PRO A 11 4.61 20.46 -51.15
C PRO A 11 4.05 20.29 -49.72
N ALA A 12 2.88 20.87 -49.42
CA ALA A 12 2.24 20.72 -48.11
C ALA A 12 1.67 19.30 -47.88
N ILE A 13 1.13 18.67 -48.92
CA ILE A 13 0.61 17.30 -48.85
C ILE A 13 1.74 16.28 -48.70
N LEU A 14 2.87 16.48 -49.39
CA LEU A 14 4.06 15.65 -49.25
C LEU A 14 4.69 15.75 -47.84
N LEU A 15 4.71 16.95 -47.26
CA LEU A 15 5.25 17.15 -45.90
C LEU A 15 4.36 16.49 -44.84
N LEU A 16 3.03 16.56 -44.99
CA LEU A 16 2.07 15.87 -44.11
C LEU A 16 2.15 14.35 -44.22
N ALA A 17 2.38 13.80 -45.42
CA ALA A 17 2.55 12.37 -45.61
C ALA A 17 3.84 11.84 -44.95
N VAL A 18 4.94 12.61 -44.99
CA VAL A 18 6.21 12.25 -44.33
C VAL A 18 6.08 12.34 -42.80
N VAL A 19 5.39 13.35 -42.27
CA VAL A 19 5.13 13.46 -40.83
C VAL A 19 4.21 12.33 -40.34
N ALA A 20 3.17 11.97 -41.10
CA ALA A 20 2.29 10.85 -40.75
C ALA A 20 3.05 9.51 -40.74
N LEU A 21 3.93 9.28 -41.71
CA LEU A 21 4.80 8.08 -41.75
C LEU A 21 5.81 8.05 -40.58
N LEU A 22 6.41 9.17 -40.23
CA LEU A 22 7.32 9.25 -39.07
C LEU A 22 6.60 9.00 -37.75
N VAL A 23 5.37 9.51 -37.60
CA VAL A 23 4.53 9.28 -36.40
C VAL A 23 4.11 7.80 -36.31
N ILE A 24 3.76 7.15 -37.42
CA ILE A 24 3.41 5.72 -37.43
C ILE A 24 4.62 4.81 -37.16
N ILE A 25 5.83 5.22 -37.54
CA ILE A 25 7.06 4.41 -37.33
C ILE A 25 7.68 4.64 -35.94
N LEU A 26 7.54 5.85 -35.36
CA LEU A 26 8.13 6.18 -34.05
C LEU A 26 7.22 5.85 -32.86
N ILE A 27 5.89 5.88 -33.00
CA ILE A 27 4.98 5.55 -31.90
C ILE A 27 5.14 4.08 -31.41
N PRO A 28 5.27 3.04 -32.26
CA PRO A 28 5.44 1.68 -31.78
C PRO A 28 6.79 1.45 -31.09
N ARG A 29 7.84 2.20 -31.47
CA ARG A 29 9.17 2.07 -30.86
C ARG A 29 9.30 2.75 -29.49
N LEU A 30 8.49 3.76 -29.21
CA LEU A 30 8.48 4.42 -27.89
C LEU A 30 7.50 3.76 -26.91
N ILE A 31 6.46 3.07 -27.39
CA ILE A 31 5.51 2.35 -26.51
C ILE A 31 6.06 0.98 -26.06
N ASN A 32 6.92 0.33 -26.84
CA ASN A 32 7.48 -0.99 -26.50
C ASN A 32 8.75 -0.99 -25.63
N GLN A 33 9.22 0.17 -25.14
CA GLN A 33 10.30 0.20 -24.14
C GLN A 33 9.81 0.25 -22.69
N SER A 34 8.49 0.28 -22.47
CA SER A 34 7.92 0.14 -21.13
C SER A 34 7.77 -1.33 -20.78
N LYS A 35 8.54 -1.76 -19.77
CA LYS A 35 8.36 -2.98 -18.97
C LYS A 35 8.65 -4.34 -19.65
N VAL A 36 9.91 -4.58 -19.97
CA VAL A 36 10.52 -5.85 -19.56
C VAL A 36 11.90 -5.52 -19.00
N ALA A 37 11.97 -5.26 -17.68
CA ALA A 37 13.25 -5.41 -17.01
C ALA A 37 13.68 -6.87 -17.29
N PRO A 38 14.88 -7.12 -17.84
CA PRO A 38 15.31 -8.47 -18.14
C PRO A 38 15.20 -9.30 -16.86
N THR A 39 14.39 -10.35 -16.89
CA THR A 39 14.31 -11.32 -15.80
C THR A 39 15.69 -11.93 -15.61
N LEU A 40 16.36 -11.53 -14.53
CA LEU A 40 17.64 -12.10 -14.12
C LEU A 40 17.45 -13.61 -13.93
N SER A 41 18.47 -14.40 -14.31
CA SER A 41 18.54 -15.79 -13.89
C SER A 41 18.55 -15.86 -12.35
N THR A 42 18.12 -16.98 -11.78
CA THR A 42 18.05 -17.16 -10.32
C THR A 42 19.37 -16.83 -9.63
N ASP A 43 20.49 -17.27 -10.21
CA ASP A 43 21.83 -17.03 -9.68
C ASP A 43 22.27 -15.56 -9.77
N ALA A 44 21.91 -14.89 -10.88
CA ALA A 44 22.20 -13.47 -11.05
C ALA A 44 21.34 -12.59 -10.12
N LYS A 45 20.07 -12.98 -9.92
CA LYS A 45 19.16 -12.34 -8.97
C LYS A 45 19.69 -12.45 -7.53
N ALA A 46 20.05 -13.66 -7.10
CA ALA A 46 20.59 -13.90 -5.76
C ALA A 46 21.87 -13.09 -5.52
N THR A 47 22.79 -13.10 -6.50
CA THR A 47 24.02 -12.30 -6.46
C THR A 47 23.71 -10.80 -6.32
N ARG A 48 22.76 -10.29 -7.11
CA ARG A 48 22.38 -8.87 -7.06
C ARG A 48 21.76 -8.48 -5.73
N ILE A 49 20.89 -9.32 -5.16
CA ILE A 49 20.30 -9.09 -3.85
C ILE A 49 21.40 -9.00 -2.77
N ALA A 50 22.37 -9.94 -2.78
CA ALA A 50 23.47 -9.91 -1.82
C ALA A 50 24.31 -8.61 -1.91
N GLN A 51 24.58 -8.13 -3.12
CA GLN A 51 25.29 -6.86 -3.34
C GLN A 51 24.50 -5.65 -2.81
N LEU A 52 23.17 -5.62 -3.00
CA LEU A 52 22.32 -4.55 -2.52
C LEU A 52 22.26 -4.54 -0.98
N VAL A 53 22.17 -5.71 -0.35
CA VAL A 53 22.23 -5.85 1.11
C VAL A 53 23.57 -5.35 1.64
N GLU A 54 24.68 -5.71 1.02
CA GLU A 54 26.01 -5.24 1.42
C GLU A 54 26.16 -3.72 1.25
N ALA A 55 25.63 -3.15 0.16
CA ALA A 55 25.64 -1.70 -0.07
C ALA A 55 24.84 -0.95 1.01
N MET A 56 23.66 -1.47 1.40
CA MET A 56 22.85 -0.91 2.48
C MET A 56 23.54 -1.04 3.85
N ASN A 57 24.24 -2.15 4.11
CA ASN A 57 24.99 -2.35 5.35
C ASN A 57 26.24 -1.47 5.46
N THR A 58 26.93 -1.25 4.33
CA THR A 58 28.08 -0.35 4.24
C THR A 58 27.64 1.09 4.42
N ASN A 59 26.53 1.49 3.80
CA ASN A 59 25.95 2.81 3.92
C ASN A 59 24.80 2.83 4.93
N LYS A 60 25.16 2.92 6.21
CA LYS A 60 24.21 2.92 7.34
C LYS A 60 23.30 4.15 7.40
N ASN A 61 23.56 5.20 6.61
CA ASN A 61 22.69 6.36 6.54
C ASN A 61 21.51 6.06 5.61
N ALA A 62 20.38 5.66 6.20
CA ALA A 62 19.13 5.37 5.50
C ALA A 62 18.60 6.56 4.68
N GLU A 63 18.99 7.79 5.03
CA GLU A 63 18.55 8.99 4.33
C GLU A 63 19.38 9.30 3.07
N SER A 64 20.53 8.66 2.91
CA SER A 64 21.38 8.88 1.73
C SER A 64 20.74 8.33 0.46
N GLN A 65 20.99 9.00 -0.67
CA GLN A 65 20.44 8.58 -1.96
C GLN A 65 20.88 7.16 -2.35
N ALA A 66 22.15 6.83 -2.10
CA ALA A 66 22.68 5.50 -2.39
C ALA A 66 21.98 4.39 -1.59
N HIS A 67 21.63 4.64 -0.32
CA HIS A 67 20.86 3.68 0.47
C HIS A 67 19.42 3.55 -0.08
N LYS A 68 18.77 4.68 -0.38
CA LYS A 68 17.41 4.70 -0.93
C LYS A 68 17.29 3.98 -2.27
N ASP A 69 18.26 4.18 -3.17
CA ASP A 69 18.31 3.52 -4.47
C ASP A 69 18.54 2.00 -4.32
N ALA A 70 19.48 1.60 -3.46
CA ALA A 70 19.74 0.19 -3.18
C ALA A 70 18.52 -0.51 -2.55
N TYR A 71 17.86 0.15 -1.60
CA TYR A 71 16.65 -0.35 -0.96
C TYR A 71 15.50 -0.50 -1.94
N LYS A 72 15.29 0.50 -2.81
CA LYS A 72 14.25 0.45 -3.84
C LYS A 72 14.46 -0.71 -4.82
N GLU A 73 15.69 -0.91 -5.30
CA GLU A 73 16.01 -2.02 -6.19
C GLU A 73 15.84 -3.37 -5.47
N TYR A 74 16.28 -3.46 -4.22
CA TYR A 74 16.10 -4.65 -3.38
C TYR A 74 14.62 -5.02 -3.26
N CYS A 75 13.75 -4.06 -2.94
CA CYS A 75 12.31 -4.30 -2.82
C CYS A 75 11.69 -4.74 -4.15
N GLN A 76 12.13 -4.18 -5.28
CA GLN A 76 11.64 -4.58 -6.60
C GLN A 76 12.07 -6.01 -6.98
N LEU A 77 13.32 -6.39 -6.68
CA LEU A 77 13.84 -7.73 -6.99
C LEU A 77 13.20 -8.80 -6.09
N THR A 78 12.93 -8.47 -4.83
CA THR A 78 12.40 -9.42 -3.85
C THR A 78 10.86 -9.47 -3.82
N ALA A 79 10.19 -8.57 -4.54
CA ALA A 79 8.74 -8.59 -4.68
C ALA A 79 8.24 -9.91 -5.29
N ARG A 80 7.06 -10.35 -4.83
CA ARG A 80 6.32 -11.43 -5.50
C ARG A 80 5.87 -11.04 -6.90
N PRO A 81 5.60 -12.03 -7.77
CA PRO A 81 4.98 -11.81 -9.07
C PRO A 81 3.74 -10.91 -9.01
N GLU A 82 3.53 -10.12 -10.06
CA GLU A 82 2.47 -9.10 -10.11
C GLU A 82 1.06 -9.68 -9.95
N ASP A 83 0.81 -10.87 -10.51
CA ASP A 83 -0.46 -11.59 -10.37
C ASP A 83 -0.76 -12.01 -8.93
N GLN A 84 0.28 -12.35 -8.15
CA GLN A 84 0.13 -12.65 -6.73
C GLN A 84 -0.13 -11.38 -5.92
N ARG A 85 0.60 -10.29 -6.20
CA ARG A 85 0.40 -8.99 -5.54
C ARG A 85 -0.94 -8.35 -5.91
N ALA A 86 -1.47 -8.62 -7.10
CA ALA A 86 -2.78 -8.14 -7.52
C ALA A 86 -3.93 -8.61 -6.60
N LYS A 87 -3.80 -9.79 -5.97
CA LYS A 87 -4.75 -10.27 -4.97
C LYS A 87 -4.70 -9.43 -3.69
N ALA A 88 -3.50 -9.15 -3.19
CA ALA A 88 -3.31 -8.26 -2.04
C ALA A 88 -3.89 -6.86 -2.31
N VAL A 89 -3.63 -6.31 -3.51
CA VAL A 89 -4.19 -5.03 -3.95
C VAL A 89 -5.71 -5.06 -3.97
N ALA A 90 -6.33 -6.12 -4.49
CA ALA A 90 -7.79 -6.27 -4.49
C ALA A 90 -8.36 -6.30 -3.06
N ASN A 91 -7.73 -7.06 -2.16
CA ASN A 91 -8.14 -7.16 -0.76
C ASN A 91 -8.05 -5.81 -0.03
N ILE A 92 -6.99 -5.02 -0.26
CA ILE A 92 -6.84 -3.68 0.32
C ILE A 92 -7.95 -2.73 -0.18
N LYS A 93 -8.27 -2.80 -1.47
CA LYS A 93 -9.37 -2.00 -2.06
C LYS A 93 -10.73 -2.38 -1.47
N GLU A 94 -10.96 -3.67 -1.26
CA GLU A 94 -12.15 -4.19 -0.61
C GLU A 94 -12.25 -3.69 0.84
N PHE A 95 -11.17 -3.82 1.63
CA PHE A 95 -11.10 -3.33 3.01
C PHE A 95 -11.43 -1.83 3.10
N LEU A 96 -10.92 -1.04 2.17
CA LEU A 96 -11.15 0.41 2.11
C LEU A 96 -12.53 0.80 1.57
N GLY A 97 -13.30 -0.15 1.03
CA GLY A 97 -14.57 0.12 0.36
C GLY A 97 -14.43 0.99 -0.91
N ASP A 98 -13.23 1.08 -1.49
CA ASP A 98 -12.91 1.97 -2.60
C ASP A 98 -12.08 1.24 -3.65
N LYS A 99 -12.70 0.88 -4.78
CA LYS A 99 -12.02 0.17 -5.87
C LYS A 99 -11.07 1.05 -6.68
N SER A 100 -11.23 2.37 -6.60
CA SER A 100 -10.47 3.35 -7.37
C SER A 100 -9.16 3.76 -6.72
N VAL A 101 -9.01 3.51 -5.41
CA VAL A 101 -7.82 3.89 -4.66
C VAL A 101 -6.54 3.30 -5.26
N ALA A 102 -5.50 4.13 -5.32
CA ALA A 102 -4.15 3.68 -5.64
C ALA A 102 -3.58 2.89 -4.46
N VAL A 103 -2.95 1.76 -4.76
CA VAL A 103 -2.31 0.89 -3.78
C VAL A 103 -0.89 0.64 -4.24
N ASP A 104 0.07 1.14 -3.47
CA ASP A 104 1.48 1.08 -3.79
C ASP A 104 2.15 -0.01 -2.96
N PHE A 105 2.83 -0.94 -3.62
CA PHE A 105 3.70 -1.89 -2.94
C PHE A 105 4.95 -1.18 -2.44
N ILE A 106 5.27 -1.36 -1.15
CA ILE A 106 6.43 -0.77 -0.51
C ILE A 106 7.60 -1.74 -0.54
N CYS A 107 7.50 -2.86 0.17
CA CYS A 107 8.55 -3.86 0.23
C CYS A 107 8.07 -5.16 0.88
N SER A 108 8.78 -6.25 0.63
CA SER A 108 8.65 -7.51 1.36
C SER A 108 9.64 -7.58 2.52
N THR A 109 9.24 -8.22 3.62
CA THR A 109 10.14 -8.57 4.73
C THR A 109 10.34 -10.08 4.79
N PHE A 110 11.48 -10.51 5.30
CA PHE A 110 11.94 -11.91 5.25
C PHE A 110 12.47 -12.36 6.60
N GLU A 111 12.41 -13.67 6.85
CA GLU A 111 13.17 -14.30 7.93
C GLU A 111 14.44 -14.92 7.33
N GLY A 112 15.59 -14.32 7.60
CA GLY A 112 16.87 -14.77 7.00
C GLY A 112 17.01 -14.36 5.54
N THR A 113 17.55 -15.27 4.71
CA THR A 113 17.97 -15.01 3.33
C THR A 113 17.12 -15.70 2.27
N ASP A 114 15.97 -16.27 2.64
CA ASP A 114 15.03 -16.87 1.69
C ASP A 114 14.15 -15.80 1.02
N TYR A 115 14.71 -15.13 0.03
CA TYR A 115 14.04 -14.04 -0.70
C TYR A 115 12.89 -14.49 -1.61
N ASN A 116 12.57 -15.78 -1.66
CA ASN A 116 11.42 -16.29 -2.41
C ASN A 116 10.19 -16.51 -1.51
N ASN A 117 10.38 -16.55 -0.19
CA ASN A 117 9.32 -16.80 0.78
C ASN A 117 9.24 -15.62 1.77
N PRO A 118 8.66 -14.48 1.36
CA PRO A 118 8.49 -13.34 2.24
C PRO A 118 7.62 -13.70 3.45
N LYS A 119 8.01 -13.16 4.60
CA LYS A 119 7.24 -13.23 5.84
C LYS A 119 5.99 -12.35 5.72
N ASN A 120 6.19 -11.08 5.35
CA ASN A 120 5.12 -10.10 5.14
C ASN A 120 5.40 -9.26 3.90
N GLU A 121 4.36 -8.66 3.35
CA GLU A 121 4.45 -7.57 2.38
C GLU A 121 3.80 -6.30 2.94
N HIS A 122 4.41 -5.16 2.65
CA HIS A 122 3.91 -3.85 3.04
C HIS A 122 3.41 -3.07 1.83
N TYR A 123 2.27 -2.42 2.00
CA TYR A 123 1.61 -1.61 0.98
C TYR A 123 1.11 -0.32 1.60
N ASN A 124 1.07 0.76 0.82
CA ASN A 124 0.42 2.00 1.21
C ASN A 124 -0.79 2.24 0.31
N ALA A 125 -1.90 2.69 0.92
CA ALA A 125 -3.09 3.12 0.19
C ALA A 125 -3.80 4.23 0.98
N LYS A 126 -4.15 5.33 0.30
CA LYS A 126 -4.59 6.57 0.96
C LYS A 126 -3.58 7.00 2.04
N LEU A 127 -3.94 6.84 3.32
CA LEU A 127 -3.22 7.35 4.49
C LEU A 127 -3.01 6.24 5.53
N GLY A 128 -3.06 4.98 5.08
CA GLY A 128 -2.82 3.81 5.89
C GLY A 128 -1.77 2.89 5.26
N GLY A 129 -0.91 2.35 6.11
CA GLY A 129 -0.02 1.25 5.79
C GLY A 129 -0.72 -0.10 6.04
N PHE A 130 -0.55 -1.03 5.12
CA PHE A 130 -1.12 -2.37 5.15
C PHE A 130 0.01 -3.38 5.21
N THR A 131 -0.11 -4.35 6.12
CA THR A 131 0.75 -5.53 6.17
C THR A 131 -0.08 -6.74 5.75
N ILE A 132 0.46 -7.50 4.79
CA ILE A 132 -0.19 -8.64 4.16
C ILE A 132 0.63 -9.90 4.42
N ASP A 133 -0.05 -11.00 4.79
CA ASP A 133 0.54 -12.34 4.76
C ASP A 133 0.64 -12.82 3.30
N PRO A 134 1.85 -13.03 2.74
CA PRO A 134 2.01 -13.38 1.34
C PRO A 134 1.47 -14.78 0.99
N LYS A 135 1.35 -15.68 1.98
CA LYS A 135 0.85 -17.05 1.76
C LYS A 135 -0.65 -17.07 1.51
N THR A 136 -1.39 -16.24 2.24
CA THR A 136 -2.86 -16.19 2.21
C THR A 136 -3.41 -14.98 1.47
N ASN A 137 -2.62 -13.92 1.32
CA ASN A 137 -3.01 -12.56 0.97
C ASN A 137 -3.97 -11.91 1.98
N TYR A 138 -4.05 -12.44 3.20
CA TYR A 138 -4.84 -11.80 4.24
C TYR A 138 -4.18 -10.52 4.73
N ILE A 139 -5.01 -9.52 4.99
CA ILE A 139 -4.60 -8.32 5.69
C ILE A 139 -4.39 -8.73 7.15
N VAL A 140 -3.16 -8.59 7.64
CA VAL A 140 -2.80 -8.90 9.03
C VAL A 140 -2.64 -7.65 9.87
N SER A 141 -2.36 -6.49 9.24
CA SER A 141 -2.37 -5.21 9.95
C SER A 141 -2.75 -4.06 9.04
N VAL A 142 -3.47 -3.11 9.62
CA VAL A 142 -3.69 -1.77 9.06
C VAL A 142 -3.26 -0.78 10.12
N ARG A 143 -2.32 0.10 9.77
CA ARG A 143 -1.91 1.20 10.62
C ARG A 143 -2.26 2.50 9.91
N ALA A 144 -3.08 3.31 10.54
CA ALA A 144 -3.20 4.72 10.20
C ALA A 144 -1.82 5.38 10.38
N GLU A 145 -1.20 5.83 9.29
CA GLU A 145 0.11 6.52 9.37
C GLU A 145 -0.01 7.82 10.18
N ALA A 146 -1.21 8.41 10.25
CA ALA A 146 -1.51 9.60 11.04
C ALA A 146 -1.38 9.44 12.58
N TRP A 147 -1.13 8.23 13.10
CA TRP A 147 -0.91 8.02 14.54
C TRP A 147 0.54 8.35 14.96
N GLU A 148 1.50 8.31 14.05
CA GLU A 148 2.82 8.88 14.28
C GLU A 148 2.72 10.38 14.01
N GLY A 149 2.59 11.16 15.08
CA GLY A 149 2.21 12.58 15.04
C GLY A 149 2.73 13.32 13.82
N SER A 150 1.79 13.88 13.03
CA SER A 150 1.98 14.78 11.88
C SER A 150 3.45 15.06 11.58
N ARG A 151 4.04 14.34 10.62
CA ARG A 151 5.36 14.74 10.15
C ARG A 151 5.22 16.15 9.61
N TRP A 152 6.14 17.00 10.01
CA TRP A 152 6.21 18.37 9.55
C TRP A 152 7.65 18.62 9.14
N GLY A 153 7.81 19.52 8.18
CA GLY A 153 9.12 19.97 7.76
C GLY A 153 9.07 21.42 7.35
N THR A 154 10.21 21.89 6.85
CA THR A 154 10.35 23.25 6.36
C THR A 154 10.53 23.19 4.86
N ASN A 155 9.69 23.90 4.12
CA ASN A 155 9.84 24.13 2.69
C ASN A 155 11.10 24.97 2.41
N SER A 156 11.56 25.00 1.17
CA SER A 156 12.72 25.81 0.76
C SER A 156 12.53 27.32 0.97
N ASP A 157 11.28 27.78 1.07
CA ASP A 157 10.92 29.18 1.35
C ASP A 157 10.81 29.50 2.85
N GLY A 158 11.11 28.54 3.73
CA GLY A 158 11.03 28.68 5.18
C GLY A 158 9.64 28.43 5.78
N SER A 159 8.61 28.20 4.97
CA SER A 159 7.27 27.84 5.47
C SER A 159 7.23 26.41 6.01
N ARG A 160 6.36 26.14 6.99
CA ARG A 160 6.14 24.77 7.48
C ARG A 160 5.19 24.02 6.55
N TRP A 161 5.55 22.79 6.19
CA TRP A 161 4.62 21.84 5.62
C TRP A 161 4.26 20.78 6.67
N PHE A 162 3.07 20.20 6.52
CA PHE A 162 2.58 19.10 7.33
C PHE A 162 2.18 17.97 6.39
N ASP A 163 2.45 16.73 6.78
CA ASP A 163 1.88 15.59 6.08
C ASP A 163 0.35 15.71 6.09
N PRO A 164 -0.32 15.41 4.96
CA PRO A 164 -1.77 15.37 4.91
C PRO A 164 -2.29 14.44 6.03
N GLN A 165 -3.07 14.99 6.96
CA GLN A 165 -3.73 14.16 7.96
C GLN A 165 -4.86 13.38 7.31
N ALA A 166 -5.03 12.14 7.76
CA ALA A 166 -6.20 11.37 7.40
C ALA A 166 -7.48 12.00 7.94
N GLU A 167 -8.32 12.42 7.01
CA GLU A 167 -9.70 12.79 7.30
C GLU A 167 -10.50 11.51 7.46
N TYR A 168 -10.73 11.13 8.71
CA TYR A 168 -11.65 10.05 9.05
C TYR A 168 -13.02 10.62 9.38
N ASP A 169 -14.06 9.81 9.14
CA ASP A 169 -15.42 10.16 9.53
C ASP A 169 -15.56 10.07 11.06
N TYR A 170 -15.60 11.23 11.72
CA TYR A 170 -15.89 11.35 13.17
C TYR A 170 -17.31 11.89 13.44
N THR A 171 -18.21 11.82 12.46
CA THR A 171 -19.62 12.21 12.67
C THR A 171 -20.22 11.32 13.77
N PRO A 172 -20.68 11.85 14.91
CA PRO A 172 -21.17 11.00 16.00
C PRO A 172 -22.37 10.16 15.56
N ARG A 173 -22.21 8.83 15.45
CA ARG A 173 -23.27 7.89 15.05
C ARG A 173 -23.53 6.78 16.05
N TYR A 174 -22.51 6.39 16.80
CA TYR A 174 -22.55 5.17 17.60
C TYR A 174 -22.19 5.43 19.05
N THR A 175 -22.88 4.73 19.96
CA THR A 175 -22.36 4.42 21.30
C THR A 175 -21.29 3.32 21.19
N GLN A 176 -20.53 3.07 22.26
CA GLN A 176 -19.53 1.98 22.26
C GLN A 176 -20.15 0.61 21.94
N ALA A 177 -21.31 0.29 22.53
CA ALA A 177 -21.99 -0.99 22.28
C ALA A 177 -22.43 -1.13 20.81
N GLN A 178 -22.88 -0.03 20.18
CA GLN A 178 -23.22 -0.05 18.76
C GLN A 178 -21.96 -0.14 17.89
N ALA A 179 -20.89 0.57 18.24
CA ALA A 179 -19.60 0.50 17.55
C ALA A 179 -19.00 -0.90 17.61
N GLN A 180 -19.20 -1.64 18.72
CA GLN A 180 -18.80 -3.04 18.83
C GLN A 180 -19.52 -3.89 17.78
N LYS A 181 -20.84 -3.71 17.60
CA LYS A 181 -21.60 -4.42 16.56
C LYS A 181 -21.18 -4.06 15.15
N VAL A 182 -20.78 -2.81 14.91
CA VAL A 182 -20.18 -2.41 13.63
C VAL A 182 -18.84 -3.11 13.41
N ALA A 183 -17.98 -3.17 14.43
CA ALA A 183 -16.69 -3.86 14.36
C ALA A 183 -16.84 -5.36 14.12
N GLU A 184 -17.72 -6.04 14.86
CA GLU A 184 -18.03 -7.46 14.68
C GLU A 184 -18.55 -7.74 13.26
N LYS A 185 -19.49 -6.91 12.78
CA LYS A 185 -20.02 -7.02 11.42
C LYS A 185 -18.96 -6.78 10.36
N PHE A 186 -18.08 -5.79 10.55
CA PHE A 186 -16.99 -5.52 9.63
C PHE A 186 -16.07 -6.72 9.48
N ILE A 187 -15.70 -7.36 10.58
CA ILE A 187 -14.82 -8.55 10.55
C ILE A 187 -15.52 -9.72 9.86
N GLU A 188 -16.80 -9.96 10.14
CA GLU A 188 -17.58 -11.03 9.49
C GLU A 188 -17.74 -10.80 7.98
N ASP A 189 -18.12 -9.57 7.58
CA ASP A 189 -18.31 -9.21 6.18
C ASP A 189 -17.01 -9.31 5.37
N HIS A 190 -15.85 -9.13 6.03
CA HIS A 190 -14.52 -9.15 5.42
C HIS A 190 -13.69 -10.39 5.78
N LYS A 191 -14.31 -11.46 6.31
CA LYS A 191 -13.57 -12.66 6.77
C LYS A 191 -12.68 -13.29 5.69
N ASN A 192 -13.06 -13.16 4.41
CA ASN A 192 -12.31 -13.70 3.28
C ASN A 192 -11.01 -12.93 2.97
N ILE A 193 -10.89 -11.69 3.42
CA ILE A 193 -9.68 -10.89 3.26
C ILE A 193 -8.89 -10.74 4.57
N LEU A 194 -9.52 -11.05 5.71
CA LEU A 194 -8.91 -10.97 7.05
C LEU A 194 -8.43 -12.32 7.58
N GLY A 195 -9.03 -13.42 7.13
CA GLY A 195 -8.73 -14.77 7.62
C GLY A 195 -9.14 -15.01 9.07
N VAL A 196 -10.17 -14.31 9.54
CA VAL A 196 -10.62 -14.32 10.94
C VAL A 196 -11.99 -14.97 11.05
N ASP A 197 -12.13 -15.86 12.03
CA ASP A 197 -13.41 -16.37 12.51
C ASP A 197 -13.64 -15.90 13.94
N LEU A 198 -14.51 -14.90 14.12
CA LEU A 198 -14.83 -14.34 15.43
C LEU A 198 -15.48 -15.34 16.38
N THR A 199 -16.11 -16.41 15.88
CA THR A 199 -16.77 -17.42 16.73
C THR A 199 -15.77 -18.21 17.56
N SER A 200 -14.50 -18.24 17.11
CA SER A 200 -13.38 -18.87 17.81
C SER A 200 -12.73 -17.97 18.87
N LEU A 201 -13.14 -16.71 18.98
CA LEU A 201 -12.52 -15.69 19.83
C LEU A 201 -13.46 -15.22 20.92
N LYS A 202 -12.88 -14.68 22.00
CA LYS A 202 -13.61 -14.02 23.09
C LYS A 202 -13.24 -12.56 23.12
N LEU A 203 -14.24 -11.68 23.24
CA LEU A 203 -14.00 -10.26 23.48
C LEU A 203 -13.20 -10.10 24.77
N ASP A 204 -12.15 -9.30 24.70
CA ASP A 204 -11.27 -8.96 25.83
C ASP A 204 -11.66 -7.59 26.39
N PRO A 205 -12.22 -7.52 27.61
CA PRO A 205 -12.54 -6.27 28.27
C PRO A 205 -11.33 -5.36 28.50
N GLU A 206 -10.12 -5.90 28.65
CA GLU A 206 -8.90 -5.12 28.91
C GLU A 206 -8.41 -4.39 27.66
N MET A 207 -8.75 -4.91 26.48
CA MET A 207 -8.45 -4.29 25.19
C MET A 207 -9.62 -3.43 24.65
N THR A 208 -10.76 -3.48 25.33
CA THR A 208 -11.98 -2.79 24.90
C THR A 208 -12.15 -1.47 25.65
N ASN A 209 -11.97 -0.35 24.96
CA ASN A 209 -11.99 0.96 25.61
C ASN A 209 -12.40 2.11 24.68
N ILE A 210 -12.55 3.30 25.24
CA ILE A 210 -12.86 4.54 24.51
C ILE A 210 -11.74 5.54 24.72
N LYS A 211 -11.27 6.18 23.64
CA LYS A 211 -10.37 7.34 23.74
C LYS A 211 -11.01 8.56 23.09
N ASP A 212 -11.09 9.64 23.86
CA ASP A 212 -11.42 10.96 23.34
C ASP A 212 -10.14 11.61 22.77
N GLY A 213 -10.17 11.92 21.48
CA GLY A 213 -9.12 12.64 20.75
C GLY A 213 -9.30 14.15 20.75
N GLY A 214 -10.31 14.67 21.47
CA GLY A 214 -10.70 16.08 21.49
C GLY A 214 -11.55 16.48 20.28
N GLY A 215 -12.32 17.56 20.40
CA GLY A 215 -13.09 18.13 19.28
C GLY A 215 -14.12 17.18 18.65
N SER A 216 -14.78 16.34 19.48
CA SER A 216 -15.74 15.29 19.07
C SER A 216 -15.13 14.07 18.37
N LYS A 217 -13.80 13.92 18.36
CA LYS A 217 -13.12 12.75 17.77
C LYS A 217 -13.05 11.61 18.77
N ILE A 218 -14.00 10.69 18.73
CA ILE A 218 -14.00 9.51 19.60
C ILE A 218 -13.51 8.29 18.82
N ASN A 219 -12.58 7.55 19.41
CA ASN A 219 -12.14 6.24 18.93
C ASN A 219 -12.58 5.14 19.90
N TYR A 220 -13.20 4.10 19.35
CA TYR A 220 -13.54 2.88 20.06
C TYR A 220 -12.51 1.80 19.74
N PHE A 221 -11.99 1.17 20.77
CA PHE A 221 -11.02 0.08 20.69
C PHE A 221 -11.74 -1.19 21.07
N PHE A 222 -11.56 -2.23 20.26
CA PHE A 222 -12.07 -3.57 20.53
C PHE A 222 -10.92 -4.56 20.37
N GLY A 223 -10.83 -5.51 21.30
CA GLY A 223 -9.89 -6.60 21.22
C GLY A 223 -10.56 -7.93 21.50
N TRP A 224 -10.08 -8.96 20.82
CA TRP A 224 -10.49 -10.34 21.04
C TRP A 224 -9.26 -11.22 21.24
N ARG A 225 -9.40 -12.29 22.02
CA ARG A 225 -8.35 -13.30 22.22
C ARG A 225 -8.84 -14.70 21.91
N ASN A 226 -7.93 -15.53 21.42
CA ASN A 226 -8.14 -16.97 21.36
C ASN A 226 -7.63 -17.66 22.63
N SER A 227 -7.87 -18.96 22.75
CA SER A 227 -7.43 -19.77 23.90
C SER A 227 -5.91 -19.95 24.00
N THR A 228 -5.15 -19.63 22.95
CA THR A 228 -3.69 -19.77 22.90
C THR A 228 -2.95 -18.46 23.17
N GLY A 229 -3.68 -17.39 23.54
CA GLY A 229 -3.11 -16.08 23.85
C GLY A 229 -2.89 -15.15 22.64
N GLY A 230 -3.20 -15.61 21.43
CA GLY A 230 -3.23 -14.77 20.23
C GLY A 230 -4.35 -13.74 20.31
N SER A 231 -4.12 -12.57 19.71
CA SER A 231 -5.03 -11.43 19.80
C SER A 231 -5.44 -10.89 18.43
N LEU A 232 -6.61 -10.28 18.41
CA LEU A 232 -7.14 -9.50 17.30
C LEU A 232 -7.54 -8.13 17.88
N SER A 233 -7.18 -7.04 17.22
CA SER A 233 -7.61 -5.71 17.63
C SER A 233 -8.10 -4.88 16.46
N LEU A 234 -9.08 -4.02 16.74
CA LEU A 234 -9.66 -3.11 15.77
C LEU A 234 -10.00 -1.79 16.45
N THR A 235 -9.62 -0.68 15.81
CA THR A 235 -10.02 0.67 16.20
C THR A 235 -10.97 1.26 15.17
N ILE A 236 -12.11 1.75 15.65
CA ILE A 236 -13.14 2.37 14.82
C ILE A 236 -13.45 3.78 15.34
N THR A 237 -13.63 4.74 14.42
CA THR A 237 -14.08 6.09 14.77
C THR A 237 -15.55 6.09 15.20
N ASN A 238 -16.02 7.16 15.85
CA ASN A 238 -17.44 7.35 16.14
C ASN A 238 -18.34 7.59 14.91
N GLY A 239 -17.77 7.81 13.72
CA GLY A 239 -18.47 7.72 12.44
C GLY A 239 -18.57 6.30 11.86
N GLY A 240 -17.87 5.32 12.44
CA GLY A 240 -17.91 3.91 12.04
C GLY A 240 -16.83 3.49 11.06
N GLN A 241 -15.76 4.27 10.89
CA GLN A 241 -14.67 3.92 9.99
C GLN A 241 -13.58 3.15 10.73
N VAL A 242 -13.13 2.03 10.17
CA VAL A 242 -11.98 1.26 10.70
C VAL A 242 -10.68 1.97 10.34
N ILE A 243 -9.85 2.27 11.33
CA ILE A 243 -8.61 3.05 11.16
C ILE A 243 -7.36 2.30 11.61
N VAL A 244 -7.51 1.31 12.48
CA VAL A 244 -6.42 0.40 12.89
C VAL A 244 -6.98 -1.01 12.96
N TYR A 245 -6.17 -1.96 12.51
CA TYR A 245 -6.45 -3.39 12.60
C TYR A 245 -5.15 -4.14 12.86
N SER A 246 -5.18 -5.15 13.74
CA SER A 246 -4.05 -6.07 13.95
C SER A 246 -4.57 -7.48 14.20
N ASN A 247 -4.04 -8.45 13.47
CA ASN A 247 -4.30 -9.87 13.63
C ASN A 247 -3.02 -10.60 14.01
N GLU A 248 -2.91 -10.96 15.28
CA GLU A 248 -1.78 -11.67 15.88
C GLU A 248 -2.19 -13.05 16.39
N LEU A 249 -3.28 -13.62 15.86
CA LEU A 249 -3.86 -14.88 16.33
C LEU A 249 -2.89 -16.07 16.22
N ASN A 250 -1.95 -16.01 15.28
CA ASN A 250 -0.92 -17.02 15.05
C ASN A 250 0.46 -16.66 15.64
N GLY A 251 0.52 -15.70 16.57
CA GLY A 251 1.78 -15.25 17.18
C GLY A 251 2.70 -14.45 16.26
N GLN A 252 2.23 -14.07 15.08
CA GLN A 252 2.89 -13.10 14.21
C GLN A 252 2.46 -11.70 14.64
N ALA A 253 3.13 -11.13 15.64
CA ALA A 253 3.03 -9.69 15.86
C ALA A 253 3.65 -8.97 14.64
N PRO A 254 2.94 -8.02 13.99
CA PRO A 254 3.57 -7.08 13.08
C PRO A 254 4.48 -6.17 13.92
N LYS A 255 5.77 -6.54 14.00
CA LYS A 255 6.81 -5.68 14.56
C LYS A 255 6.91 -4.39 13.75
#